data_AF-A0A1I6Z914-F1
#
_entry.id   AF-A0A1I6Z914-F1
#
_cell.length_a   1.000
_cell.length_b   1.000
_cell.length_c   1.000
_cell.angle_alpha   90.00
_cell.angle_beta   90.00
_cell.angle_gamma   90.00
#
_symmetry.space_group_name_H-M   'P 1'
#
loop_
_entity.id
_entity.type
_entity.pdbx_description
1 polymer ?
#
loop_
_entity_poly.entity_id
_entity_poly.type
_entity_poly.pdbx_seq_one_letter_code
_entity_poly.pdbx_strand_id
1 'polypeptide(L)'
;MILDLDIGNTLSKWRLKDSDSSEIRSRGAVWTREEWRPGADIPDLDVVEAVRISSVARRAVLDETVALLRRRVGTVHVARSTHEALGVSNGYEEPARLGVDRWMGALAGYQLVGGCCAVDCGSAITIDFVLPGGRHLGGYILPGLRLMKESLKLGTRNVAIDPDSEAEELLEPGRRTVEAVNHGIYMAAVSAVNRIYSEVCEQQEVALPLLLTGGDARVVSRGVQAPHAVWPDMVYGGLEACFPLTASERAGRLSGAPEVPAPVAMEKIRAALAFSMLL
;
A
#
# COMPACT_ATOMS: atom_id res chain seq x y z
N MET A 1 9.82 -20.24 -10.76
CA MET A 1 9.43 -18.84 -10.44
C MET A 1 8.38 -18.79 -9.34
N ILE A 2 8.26 -17.67 -8.63
CA ILE A 2 7.22 -17.39 -7.61
C ILE A 2 6.32 -16.26 -8.11
N LEU A 3 5.00 -16.46 -8.09
CA LEU A 3 4.02 -15.44 -8.46
C LEU A 3 3.39 -14.82 -7.21
N ASP A 4 3.50 -13.51 -7.06
CA ASP A 4 2.79 -12.76 -6.02
C ASP A 4 1.59 -12.04 -6.65
N LEU A 5 0.41 -12.20 -6.04
CA LEU A 5 -0.85 -11.61 -6.47
C LEU A 5 -1.41 -10.69 -5.38
N ASP A 6 -1.82 -9.49 -5.76
CA ASP A 6 -2.61 -8.58 -4.93
C ASP A 6 -3.93 -8.26 -5.63
N ILE A 7 -5.00 -8.89 -5.16
CA ILE A 7 -6.31 -8.89 -5.80
C ILE A 7 -7.20 -7.86 -5.09
N GLY A 8 -7.12 -6.61 -5.56
CA GLY A 8 -7.96 -5.52 -5.11
C GLY A 8 -9.35 -5.51 -5.74
N ASN A 9 -10.22 -4.61 -5.29
CA ASN A 9 -11.58 -4.47 -5.82
C ASN A 9 -11.65 -3.90 -7.24
N THR A 10 -10.66 -3.11 -7.64
CA THR A 10 -10.60 -2.45 -8.96
C THR A 10 -9.56 -3.11 -9.86
N LEU A 11 -8.33 -3.23 -9.35
CA LEU A 11 -7.21 -3.80 -10.08
C LEU A 11 -6.67 -5.01 -9.32
N SER A 12 -6.24 -5.98 -10.09
CA SER A 12 -5.47 -7.12 -9.64
C SER A 12 -4.06 -6.95 -10.15
N LYS A 13 -3.12 -6.78 -9.23
CA LYS A 13 -1.71 -6.57 -9.52
C LYS A 13 -0.95 -7.86 -9.28
N TRP A 14 0.13 -8.03 -10.02
CA TRP A 14 1.00 -9.17 -9.83
C TRP A 14 2.46 -8.83 -10.09
N ARG A 15 3.35 -9.64 -9.52
CA ARG A 15 4.77 -9.69 -9.88
C ARG A 15 5.26 -11.13 -9.94
N LEU A 16 6.19 -11.39 -10.84
CA LEU A 16 6.86 -12.68 -10.99
C LEU A 16 8.31 -12.55 -10.53
N LYS A 17 8.71 -13.46 -9.64
CA LYS A 17 10.05 -13.51 -9.06
C LYS A 17 10.79 -14.80 -9.42
N ASP A 18 12.09 -14.68 -9.52
CA ASP A 18 13.00 -15.83 -9.55
C ASP A 18 13.02 -16.54 -8.19
N SER A 19 12.87 -17.87 -8.18
CA SER A 19 12.83 -18.68 -6.96
C SER A 19 14.19 -18.76 -6.26
N ASP A 20 15.29 -18.61 -7.00
CA ASP A 20 16.65 -18.71 -6.47
C ASP A 20 17.20 -17.32 -6.14
N SER A 21 17.22 -16.41 -7.10
CA SER A 21 17.84 -15.09 -6.93
C SER A 21 16.95 -14.08 -6.20
N SER A 22 15.65 -14.36 -6.05
CA SER A 22 14.64 -13.40 -5.56
C SER A 22 14.50 -12.13 -6.42
N GLU A 23 15.08 -12.13 -7.62
CA GLU A 23 14.98 -11.00 -8.55
C GLU A 23 13.55 -10.91 -9.12
N ILE A 24 13.01 -9.69 -9.20
CA ILE A 24 11.69 -9.45 -9.79
C ILE A 24 11.85 -9.39 -11.31
N ARG A 25 11.33 -10.41 -12.00
CA ARG A 25 11.45 -10.59 -13.45
C ARG A 25 10.45 -9.76 -14.23
N SER A 26 9.21 -9.68 -13.74
CA SER A 26 8.14 -8.95 -14.42
C SER A 26 7.04 -8.55 -13.45
N ARG A 27 6.21 -7.59 -13.88
CA ARG A 27 5.06 -7.07 -13.15
C ARG A 27 3.92 -6.82 -14.11
N GLY A 28 2.69 -6.81 -13.59
CA GLY A 28 1.51 -6.45 -14.36
C GLY A 28 0.36 -6.02 -13.47
N ALA A 29 -0.63 -5.41 -14.10
CA ALA A 29 -1.89 -5.07 -13.48
C ALA A 29 -3.01 -5.25 -14.50
N VAL A 30 -4.11 -5.87 -14.06
CA VAL A 30 -5.31 -6.09 -14.86
C VAL A 30 -6.54 -5.64 -14.07
N TRP A 31 -7.63 -5.35 -14.76
CA TRP A 31 -8.91 -5.10 -14.10
C TRP A 31 -9.38 -6.36 -13.37
N THR A 32 -9.78 -6.20 -12.11
CA THR A 32 -10.30 -7.32 -11.32
C THR A 32 -11.60 -7.83 -11.93
N ARG A 33 -11.62 -9.14 -12.21
CA ARG A 33 -12.77 -9.87 -12.74
C ARG A 33 -12.75 -11.29 -12.22
N GLU A 34 -13.86 -12.00 -12.42
CA GLU A 34 -14.05 -13.38 -11.95
C GLU A 34 -13.11 -14.36 -12.66
N GLU A 35 -13.03 -14.28 -14.00
CA GLU A 35 -12.22 -15.21 -14.78
C GLU A 35 -10.88 -14.63 -15.25
N TRP A 36 -9.79 -15.35 -14.95
CA TRP A 36 -8.42 -14.99 -15.31
C TRP A 36 -7.80 -16.00 -16.28
N ARG A 37 -7.05 -15.50 -17.26
CA ARG A 37 -6.42 -16.29 -18.32
C ARG A 37 -4.90 -16.26 -18.16
N PRO A 38 -4.24 -17.39 -17.82
CA PRO A 38 -2.78 -17.51 -17.86
C PRO A 38 -2.22 -17.16 -19.25
N GLY A 39 -1.07 -16.47 -19.27
CA GLY A 39 -0.43 -15.98 -20.49
C GLY A 39 -1.01 -14.66 -21.04
N ALA A 40 -2.19 -14.25 -20.59
CA ALA A 40 -2.81 -12.98 -20.98
C ALA A 40 -2.96 -12.02 -19.79
N ASP A 41 -3.53 -12.49 -18.69
CA ASP A 41 -3.84 -11.66 -17.51
C ASP A 41 -2.77 -11.76 -16.43
N ILE A 42 -2.26 -12.97 -16.26
CA ILE A 42 -1.17 -13.34 -15.37
C ILE A 42 -0.11 -14.10 -16.19
N PRO A 43 1.13 -14.22 -15.67
CA PRO A 43 2.17 -15.00 -16.33
C PRO A 43 1.70 -16.42 -16.66
N ASP A 44 2.39 -17.03 -17.62
CA ASP A 44 2.23 -18.46 -17.85
C ASP A 44 2.52 -19.22 -16.56
N LEU A 45 1.63 -20.13 -16.19
CA LEU A 45 1.72 -20.87 -14.94
C LEU A 45 2.67 -22.07 -15.06
N ASP A 46 3.04 -22.47 -16.28
CA ASP A 46 3.96 -23.60 -16.50
C ASP A 46 5.38 -23.32 -15.94
N VAL A 47 5.73 -22.04 -15.73
CA VAL A 47 7.01 -21.61 -15.13
C VAL A 47 6.89 -21.26 -13.63
N VAL A 48 5.69 -21.34 -13.05
CA VAL A 48 5.38 -20.93 -11.68
C VAL A 48 5.33 -22.14 -10.75
N GLU A 49 6.19 -22.14 -9.74
CA GLU A 49 6.29 -23.23 -8.75
C GLU A 49 5.41 -22.97 -7.51
N ALA A 50 5.23 -21.70 -7.16
CA ALA A 50 4.47 -21.27 -6.01
C ALA A 50 3.78 -19.92 -6.23
N VAL A 51 2.64 -19.74 -5.58
CA VAL A 51 1.86 -18.49 -5.60
C VAL A 51 1.60 -17.99 -4.19
N ARG A 52 1.70 -16.67 -3.97
CA ARG A 52 1.22 -15.99 -2.77
C ARG A 52 0.15 -14.97 -3.13
N ILE A 53 -0.93 -14.92 -2.36
CA ILE A 53 -2.11 -14.11 -2.68
C ILE A 53 -2.47 -13.23 -1.49
N SER A 54 -2.51 -11.92 -1.72
CA SER A 54 -3.30 -10.93 -0.96
C SER A 54 -4.61 -10.70 -1.70
N SER A 55 -5.74 -10.59 -0.99
CA SER A 55 -7.01 -10.27 -1.64
C SER A 55 -7.98 -9.57 -0.70
N VAL A 56 -8.58 -8.49 -1.21
CA VAL A 56 -9.75 -7.80 -0.63
C VAL A 56 -10.93 -7.78 -1.60
N ALA A 57 -10.82 -8.53 -2.70
CA ALA A 57 -11.87 -8.68 -3.69
C ALA A 57 -13.02 -9.55 -3.16
N ARG A 58 -14.10 -9.61 -3.95
CA ARG A 58 -15.24 -10.49 -3.66
C ARG A 58 -14.76 -11.94 -3.54
N ARG A 59 -15.34 -12.66 -2.57
CA ARG A 59 -14.99 -14.06 -2.29
C ARG A 59 -15.05 -14.97 -3.52
N ALA A 60 -16.03 -14.78 -4.41
CA ALA A 60 -16.12 -15.55 -5.66
C ALA A 60 -14.86 -15.42 -6.54
N VAL A 61 -14.34 -14.20 -6.71
CA VAL A 61 -13.11 -13.93 -7.48
C VAL A 61 -11.92 -14.67 -6.86
N LEU A 62 -11.79 -14.61 -5.53
CA LEU A 62 -10.70 -15.29 -4.83
C LEU A 62 -10.82 -16.81 -4.94
N ASP A 63 -12.01 -17.36 -4.70
CA ASP A 63 -12.26 -18.80 -4.71
C ASP A 63 -12.01 -19.40 -6.10
N GLU A 64 -12.44 -18.73 -7.17
CA GLU A 64 -12.17 -19.11 -8.56
C GLU A 64 -10.68 -19.03 -8.91
N THR A 65 -10.02 -17.93 -8.53
CA THR A 65 -8.58 -17.75 -8.76
C THR A 65 -7.78 -18.84 -8.04
N VAL A 66 -8.08 -19.13 -6.78
CA VAL A 66 -7.41 -20.19 -6.01
C VAL A 66 -7.67 -21.56 -6.63
N ALA A 67 -8.91 -21.84 -7.08
CA ALA A 67 -9.24 -23.09 -7.76
C ALA A 67 -8.47 -23.26 -9.08
N LEU A 68 -8.29 -22.19 -9.86
CA LEU A 68 -7.46 -22.19 -11.07
C LEU A 68 -5.99 -22.52 -10.74
N LEU A 69 -5.42 -21.82 -9.75
CA LEU A 69 -4.00 -21.91 -9.42
C LEU A 69 -3.63 -23.27 -8.81
N ARG A 70 -4.46 -23.81 -7.91
CA ARG A 70 -4.22 -25.12 -7.27
C ARG A 70 -4.24 -26.29 -8.26
N ARG A 71 -4.83 -26.13 -9.44
CA ARG A 71 -4.81 -27.15 -10.50
C ARG A 71 -3.50 -27.17 -11.30
N ARG A 72 -2.71 -26.09 -11.24
CA ARG A 72 -1.54 -25.88 -12.13
C ARG A 72 -0.23 -25.65 -11.38
N VAL A 73 -0.30 -25.20 -10.13
CA VAL A 73 0.88 -24.83 -9.34
C VAL A 73 0.95 -25.70 -8.08
N GLY A 74 2.17 -26.11 -7.71
CA GLY A 74 2.39 -27.02 -6.58
C GLY A 74 1.99 -26.42 -5.23
N THR A 75 2.24 -25.13 -5.03
CA THR A 75 1.96 -24.45 -3.75
C THR A 75 1.19 -23.14 -3.95
N VAL A 76 0.10 -22.94 -3.19
CA VAL A 76 -0.68 -21.70 -3.20
C VAL A 76 -0.94 -21.23 -1.77
N HIS A 77 -0.35 -20.09 -1.41
CA HIS A 77 -0.56 -19.41 -0.13
C HIS A 77 -1.58 -18.27 -0.29
N VAL A 78 -2.55 -18.21 0.61
CA VAL A 78 -3.54 -17.13 0.67
C VAL A 78 -3.40 -16.45 2.02
N ALA A 79 -2.98 -15.20 2.00
CA ALA A 79 -2.85 -14.37 3.19
C ALA A 79 -4.21 -14.09 3.81
N ARG A 80 -4.22 -13.92 5.13
CA ARG A 80 -5.39 -13.54 5.91
C ARG A 80 -4.96 -12.57 7.00
N SER A 81 -5.86 -11.66 7.35
CA SER A 81 -5.70 -10.84 8.55
C SER A 81 -5.92 -11.72 9.78
N THR A 82 -4.89 -11.80 10.62
CA THR A 82 -4.86 -12.62 11.84
C THR A 82 -4.82 -11.73 13.07
N HIS A 83 -5.05 -12.31 14.25
CA HIS A 83 -4.89 -11.60 15.52
C HIS A 83 -3.45 -11.16 15.77
N GLU A 84 -2.48 -11.99 15.37
CA GLU A 84 -1.06 -11.69 15.46
C GLU A 84 -0.33 -12.33 14.27
N ALA A 85 0.73 -11.69 13.78
CA ALA A 85 1.67 -12.27 12.83
C ALA A 85 3.01 -11.54 12.93
N LEU A 86 4.12 -12.29 12.84
CA LEU A 86 5.47 -11.73 12.75
C LEU A 86 5.81 -10.71 13.87
N GLY A 87 5.31 -10.95 15.08
CA GLY A 87 5.50 -10.06 16.23
C GLY A 87 4.66 -8.78 16.19
N VAL A 88 3.66 -8.69 15.30
CA VAL A 88 2.67 -7.60 15.26
C VAL A 88 1.32 -8.11 15.74
N SER A 89 0.75 -7.49 16.77
CA SER A 89 -0.63 -7.71 17.22
C SER A 89 -1.58 -6.80 16.46
N ASN A 90 -2.64 -7.35 15.88
CA ASN A 90 -3.62 -6.62 15.09
C ASN A 90 -4.56 -5.78 15.97
N GLY A 91 -4.61 -4.46 15.73
CA GLY A 91 -5.43 -3.52 16.50
C GLY A 91 -6.91 -3.48 16.19
N TYR A 92 -7.41 -4.25 15.22
CA TYR A 92 -8.86 -4.33 14.97
C TYR A 92 -9.55 -5.17 16.05
N GLU A 93 -10.72 -4.71 16.52
CA GLU A 93 -11.58 -5.49 17.43
C GLU A 93 -11.94 -6.87 16.85
N GLU A 94 -12.19 -6.91 15.54
CA GLU A 94 -12.37 -8.13 14.76
C GLU A 94 -11.21 -8.23 13.74
N PRO A 95 -10.08 -8.89 14.07
CA PRO A 95 -8.89 -8.92 13.23
C PRO A 95 -9.13 -9.37 11.78
N ALA A 96 -10.09 -10.27 11.56
CA ALA A 96 -10.47 -10.78 10.25
C ALA A 96 -11.13 -9.72 9.34
N ARG A 97 -11.57 -8.57 9.88
CA ARG A 97 -12.15 -7.46 9.11
C ARG A 97 -11.13 -6.48 8.57
N LEU A 98 -9.88 -6.51 9.05
CA LEU A 98 -8.82 -5.71 8.47
C LEU A 98 -8.55 -6.19 7.05
N GLY A 99 -8.46 -5.27 6.09
CA GLY A 99 -8.07 -5.60 4.71
C GLY A 99 -6.74 -6.33 4.68
N VAL A 100 -6.66 -7.42 3.92
CA VAL A 100 -5.45 -8.26 3.87
C VAL A 100 -4.27 -7.49 3.30
N ASP A 101 -4.52 -6.63 2.30
CA ASP A 101 -3.54 -5.70 1.72
C ASP A 101 -2.92 -4.76 2.77
N ARG A 102 -3.77 -4.13 3.59
CA ARG A 102 -3.37 -3.27 4.72
C ARG A 102 -2.58 -4.04 5.75
N TRP A 103 -3.03 -5.26 6.09
CA TRP A 103 -2.31 -6.11 7.04
C TRP A 103 -0.93 -6.48 6.51
N MET A 104 -0.81 -6.89 5.25
CA MET A 104 0.48 -7.19 4.63
C MET A 104 1.39 -5.97 4.57
N GLY A 105 0.86 -4.78 4.25
CA GLY A 105 1.63 -3.53 4.26
C GLY A 105 2.17 -3.17 5.64
N ALA A 106 1.33 -3.28 6.68
CA ALA A 106 1.73 -3.03 8.07
C ALA A 106 2.82 -4.01 8.54
N LEU A 107 2.66 -5.31 8.22
CA LEU A 107 3.67 -6.32 8.53
C LEU A 107 4.98 -6.06 7.79
N ALA A 108 4.94 -5.72 6.51
CA ALA A 108 6.13 -5.42 5.72
C ALA A 108 6.92 -4.24 6.30
N GLY A 109 6.22 -3.14 6.63
CA GLY A 109 6.84 -1.98 7.25
C GLY A 109 7.44 -2.31 8.62
N TYR A 110 6.71 -3.04 9.46
CA TYR A 110 7.23 -3.44 10.77
C TYR A 110 8.46 -4.36 10.66
N GLN A 111 8.46 -5.34 9.75
CA GLN A 111 9.63 -6.19 9.54
C GLN A 111 10.85 -5.41 9.02
N LEU A 112 10.63 -4.33 8.28
CA LEU A 112 11.70 -3.50 7.73
C LEU A 112 12.30 -2.55 8.78
N VAL A 113 11.48 -1.95 9.65
CA VAL A 113 11.91 -0.84 10.53
C VAL A 113 11.49 -0.93 12.01
N GLY A 114 10.79 -1.99 12.43
CA GLY A 114 10.42 -2.22 13.84
C GLY A 114 9.29 -1.35 14.40
N GLY A 115 8.70 -0.49 13.57
CA GLY A 115 7.57 0.40 13.84
C GLY A 115 7.41 1.34 12.66
N CYS A 116 6.19 1.61 12.19
CA CYS A 116 5.98 2.37 10.96
C CYS A 116 4.58 3.00 10.84
N CYS A 117 4.49 4.05 10.02
CA CYS A 117 3.27 4.50 9.37
C CYS A 117 3.28 3.97 7.92
N ALA A 118 2.40 3.03 7.60
CA ALA A 118 2.26 2.44 6.28
C ALA A 118 1.11 3.13 5.53
N VAL A 119 1.39 3.72 4.38
CA VAL A 119 0.41 4.44 3.55
C VAL A 119 0.29 3.76 2.19
N ASP A 120 -0.89 3.28 1.80
CA ASP A 120 -1.15 2.82 0.43
C ASP A 120 -1.99 3.87 -0.30
N CYS A 121 -1.43 4.44 -1.37
CA CYS A 121 -2.09 5.38 -2.28
C CYS A 121 -2.61 4.64 -3.52
N GLY A 122 -3.67 3.85 -3.32
CA GLY A 122 -4.32 3.06 -4.35
C GLY A 122 -5.72 3.59 -4.72
N SER A 123 -6.64 2.66 -4.98
CA SER A 123 -8.05 3.01 -5.24
C SER A 123 -8.71 3.69 -4.04
N ALA A 124 -8.27 3.31 -2.84
CA ALA A 124 -8.43 4.07 -1.60
C ALA A 124 -7.04 4.49 -1.14
N ILE A 125 -6.95 5.58 -0.36
CA ILE A 125 -5.77 5.86 0.45
C ILE A 125 -5.99 5.19 1.80
N THR A 126 -5.07 4.33 2.22
CA THR A 126 -5.11 3.71 3.56
C THR A 126 -3.87 4.11 4.34
N ILE A 127 -4.02 4.29 5.65
CA ILE A 127 -2.94 4.72 6.55
C ILE A 127 -3.01 3.87 7.81
N ASP A 128 -2.03 3.02 8.04
CA ASP A 128 -1.96 2.09 9.18
C ASP A 128 -0.72 2.36 10.03
N PHE A 129 -0.88 2.27 11.35
CA PHE A 129 0.20 2.58 12.31
C PHE A 129 0.58 1.35 13.12
N VAL A 130 1.87 1.01 13.12
CA VAL A 130 2.45 -0.03 13.98
C VAL A 130 3.47 0.62 14.89
N LEU A 131 3.25 0.53 16.19
CA LEU A 131 4.18 1.07 17.20
C LEU A 131 5.45 0.21 17.32
N PRO A 132 6.55 0.78 17.85
CA PRO A 132 7.65 -0.01 18.39
C PRO A 132 7.11 -1.05 19.38
N GLY A 133 7.52 -2.30 19.20
CA GLY A 133 7.00 -3.43 19.98
C GLY A 133 5.79 -4.13 19.35
N GLY A 134 5.35 -3.72 18.15
CA GLY A 134 4.46 -4.52 17.31
C GLY A 134 2.97 -4.30 17.53
N ARG A 135 2.57 -3.26 18.27
CA ARG A 135 1.13 -2.96 18.40
C ARG A 135 0.65 -2.21 17.16
N HIS A 136 -0.13 -2.86 16.29
CA HIS A 136 -0.92 -2.19 15.27
C HIS A 136 -2.05 -1.41 15.95
N LEU A 137 -2.18 -0.11 15.67
CA LEU A 137 -3.20 0.75 16.26
C LEU A 137 -4.53 0.74 15.49
N GLY A 138 -4.55 0.14 14.31
CA GLY A 138 -5.55 0.41 13.29
C GLY A 138 -5.10 1.53 12.36
N GLY A 139 -6.07 2.15 11.70
CA GLY A 139 -5.77 3.08 10.63
C GLY A 139 -6.98 3.75 9.99
N TYR A 140 -6.72 4.50 8.94
CA TYR A 140 -7.68 5.33 8.22
C TYR A 140 -7.89 4.81 6.80
N ILE A 141 -9.10 5.02 6.26
CA ILE A 141 -9.42 4.76 4.86
C ILE A 141 -10.04 6.03 4.28
N LEU A 142 -9.44 6.55 3.22
CA LEU A 142 -9.90 7.72 2.48
C LEU A 142 -10.14 7.34 1.01
N PRO A 143 -10.99 8.06 0.27
CA PRO A 143 -11.07 7.87 -1.18
C PRO A 143 -9.70 8.14 -1.84
N GLY A 144 -9.30 7.32 -2.80
CA GLY A 144 -8.10 7.58 -3.61
C GLY A 144 -8.31 8.76 -4.57
N LEU A 145 -7.23 9.26 -5.19
CA LEU A 145 -7.27 10.46 -6.04
C LEU A 145 -8.30 10.30 -7.18
N ARG A 146 -8.26 9.14 -7.85
CA ARG A 146 -9.23 8.79 -8.92
C ARG A 146 -10.66 8.75 -8.39
N LEU A 147 -10.90 8.13 -7.23
CA LEU A 147 -12.24 8.01 -6.65
C LEU A 147 -12.81 9.36 -6.23
N MET A 148 -12.00 10.24 -5.62
CA MET A 148 -12.41 11.61 -5.32
C MET A 148 -12.84 12.35 -6.59
N LYS A 149 -12.07 12.20 -7.68
CA LYS A 149 -12.40 12.80 -8.97
C LYS A 149 -13.71 12.29 -9.54
N GLU A 150 -13.89 10.98 -9.54
CA GLU A 150 -15.12 10.33 -10.02
C GLU A 150 -16.35 10.76 -9.21
N SER A 151 -16.18 11.01 -7.91
CA SER A 151 -17.28 11.42 -7.03
C SER A 151 -17.89 12.80 -7.36
N LEU A 152 -17.10 13.69 -8.00
CA LEU A 152 -17.54 15.04 -8.36
C LEU A 152 -18.51 15.05 -9.56
N LYS A 153 -18.67 13.94 -10.27
CA LYS A 153 -19.58 13.78 -11.43
C LYS A 153 -19.45 14.87 -12.51
N LEU A 154 -18.30 15.54 -12.58
CA LEU A 154 -18.04 16.55 -13.60
C LEU A 154 -17.78 15.82 -14.91
N GLY A 155 -18.52 16.16 -15.98
CA GLY A 155 -18.26 15.69 -17.35
C GLY A 155 -16.93 16.21 -17.93
N THR A 156 -16.00 16.65 -17.09
CA THR A 156 -14.66 17.07 -17.46
C THR A 156 -13.89 15.84 -17.92
N ARG A 157 -13.20 15.98 -19.07
CA ARG A 157 -12.30 14.94 -19.59
C ARG A 157 -11.43 14.41 -18.45
N ASN A 158 -11.31 13.09 -18.36
CA ASN A 158 -10.62 12.38 -17.30
C ASN A 158 -9.09 12.60 -17.38
N VAL A 159 -8.64 13.84 -17.17
CA VAL A 159 -7.23 14.21 -17.17
C VAL A 159 -6.66 13.77 -15.83
N ALA A 160 -5.89 12.67 -15.82
CA ALA A 160 -5.18 12.25 -14.61
C ALA A 160 -4.31 13.41 -14.08
N ILE A 161 -4.10 13.45 -12.76
CA ILE A 161 -3.05 14.31 -12.22
C ILE A 161 -1.75 13.75 -12.78
N ASP A 162 -0.99 14.59 -13.49
CA ASP A 162 0.27 14.16 -14.09
C ASP A 162 1.24 13.78 -12.97
N PRO A 163 1.77 12.54 -12.95
CA PRO A 163 2.76 12.13 -11.97
C PRO A 163 4.06 12.93 -12.01
N ASP A 164 4.27 13.72 -13.07
CA ASP A 164 5.40 14.62 -13.21
C ASP A 164 5.08 16.08 -12.85
N SER A 165 3.81 16.44 -12.54
CA SER A 165 3.45 17.78 -12.02
C SER A 165 4.15 18.12 -10.72
N GLU A 166 4.77 19.30 -10.65
CA GLU A 166 5.44 19.78 -9.45
C GLU A 166 4.45 19.94 -8.28
N ALA A 167 4.89 19.59 -7.07
CA ALA A 167 4.04 19.64 -5.88
C ALA A 167 3.50 21.05 -5.66
N GLU A 168 4.38 22.05 -5.80
CA GLU A 168 4.09 23.45 -5.57
C GLU A 168 2.98 23.96 -6.50
N GLU A 169 2.98 23.52 -7.78
CA GLU A 169 1.92 23.88 -8.72
C GLU A 169 0.55 23.34 -8.28
N LEU A 170 0.50 22.11 -7.76
CA LEU A 170 -0.73 21.47 -7.30
C LEU A 170 -1.26 22.03 -5.97
N LEU A 171 -0.45 22.80 -5.24
CA LEU A 171 -0.83 23.44 -3.98
C LEU A 171 -1.39 24.86 -4.19
N GLU A 172 -1.15 25.48 -5.34
CA GLU A 172 -1.68 26.80 -5.68
C GLU A 172 -3.19 26.76 -5.97
N PRO A 173 -3.94 27.86 -5.73
CA PRO A 173 -5.33 27.96 -6.16
C PRO A 173 -5.48 27.81 -7.67
N GLY A 174 -6.23 26.78 -8.11
CA GLY A 174 -6.51 26.55 -9.52
C GLY A 174 -7.27 27.71 -10.16
N ARG A 175 -6.87 28.12 -11.36
CA ARG A 175 -7.45 29.25 -12.11
C ARG A 175 -8.45 28.80 -13.18
N ARG A 176 -8.60 27.48 -13.36
CA ARG A 176 -9.60 26.83 -14.22
C ARG A 176 -10.29 25.72 -13.45
N THR A 177 -11.52 25.35 -13.82
CA THR A 177 -12.28 24.29 -13.13
C THR A 177 -11.50 22.97 -13.02
N VAL A 178 -10.79 22.57 -14.08
CA VAL A 178 -9.98 21.33 -14.07
C VAL A 178 -8.81 21.43 -13.08
N GLU A 179 -8.16 22.59 -13.00
CA GLU A 179 -7.08 22.84 -12.02
C GLU A 179 -7.65 22.86 -10.62
N ALA A 180 -8.72 23.62 -10.36
CA ALA A 180 -9.35 23.72 -9.05
C ALA A 180 -9.77 22.35 -8.50
N VAL A 181 -10.28 21.47 -9.38
CA VAL A 181 -10.60 20.08 -9.04
C VAL A 181 -9.34 19.26 -8.74
N ASN A 182 -8.35 19.26 -9.63
CA ASN A 182 -7.13 18.45 -9.46
C ASN A 182 -6.32 18.90 -8.23
N HIS A 183 -6.15 20.21 -8.05
CA HIS A 183 -5.41 20.80 -6.93
C HIS A 183 -6.17 20.55 -5.62
N GLY A 184 -7.49 20.69 -5.60
CA GLY A 184 -8.31 20.36 -4.43
C GLY A 184 -8.21 18.89 -4.02
N ILE A 185 -8.23 17.96 -4.97
CA ILE A 185 -8.07 16.52 -4.72
C ILE A 185 -6.68 16.21 -4.17
N TYR A 186 -5.64 16.75 -4.80
CA TYR A 186 -4.27 16.56 -4.36
C TYR A 186 -4.05 17.13 -2.95
N MET A 187 -4.45 18.39 -2.74
CA MET A 187 -4.39 19.08 -1.45
C MET A 187 -5.11 18.29 -0.36
N ALA A 188 -6.30 17.76 -0.64
CA ALA A 188 -7.07 16.95 0.31
C ALA A 188 -6.31 15.69 0.72
N ALA A 189 -5.73 14.96 -0.24
CA ALA A 189 -4.99 13.74 0.02
C ALA A 189 -3.72 13.98 0.83
N VAL A 190 -2.86 14.92 0.41
CA VAL A 190 -1.57 15.16 1.09
C VAL A 190 -1.78 15.81 2.46
N SER A 191 -2.75 16.72 2.59
CA SER A 191 -3.08 17.33 3.89
C SER A 191 -3.62 16.29 4.87
N ALA A 192 -4.45 15.35 4.40
CA ALA A 192 -4.93 14.25 5.24
C ALA A 192 -3.78 13.37 5.73
N VAL A 193 -2.88 12.94 4.83
CA VAL A 193 -1.70 12.13 5.22
C VAL A 193 -0.84 12.86 6.24
N ASN A 194 -0.49 14.13 5.99
CA ASN A 194 0.35 14.92 6.88
C ASN A 194 -0.31 15.15 8.26
N ARG A 195 -1.61 15.49 8.27
CA ARG A 195 -2.35 15.76 9.52
C ARG A 195 -2.53 14.48 10.33
N ILE A 196 -2.96 13.39 9.70
CA ILE A 196 -3.18 12.10 10.36
C ILE A 196 -1.86 11.59 10.94
N TYR A 197 -0.77 11.61 10.17
CA TYR A 197 0.55 11.21 10.66
C TYR A 197 0.96 12.02 11.90
N SER A 198 0.87 13.35 11.82
CA SER A 198 1.31 14.21 12.91
C SER A 198 0.45 14.05 14.16
N GLU A 199 -0.88 13.96 14.00
CA GLU A 199 -1.83 13.75 15.09
C GLU A 199 -1.57 12.44 15.83
N VAL A 200 -1.43 11.32 15.09
CA VAL A 200 -1.21 10.02 15.71
C VAL A 200 0.17 9.93 16.36
N CYS A 201 1.22 10.43 15.71
CA CYS A 201 2.57 10.45 16.29
C CYS A 201 2.62 11.28 17.58
N GLU A 202 1.93 12.42 17.63
CA GLU A 202 1.84 13.24 18.84
C GLU A 202 1.07 12.54 19.96
N GLN A 203 -0.09 11.97 19.66
CA GLN A 203 -0.91 11.26 20.66
C GLN A 203 -0.20 10.04 21.24
N GLN A 204 0.64 9.37 20.45
CA GLN A 204 1.42 8.20 20.87
C GLN A 204 2.82 8.57 21.39
N GLU A 205 3.17 9.85 21.38
CA GLU A 205 4.48 10.37 21.76
C GLU A 205 5.66 9.65 21.08
N VAL A 206 5.50 9.31 19.80
CA VAL A 206 6.49 8.56 19.02
C VAL A 206 6.56 9.05 17.58
N ALA A 207 7.78 9.22 17.08
CA ALA A 207 8.03 9.49 15.66
C ALA A 207 8.23 8.17 14.91
N LEU A 208 7.42 7.94 13.88
CA LEU A 208 7.43 6.68 13.13
C LEU A 208 8.00 6.86 11.73
N PRO A 209 8.83 5.93 11.22
CA PRO A 209 9.18 5.91 9.81
C PRO A 209 7.92 5.82 8.93
N LEU A 210 7.85 6.63 7.87
CA LEU A 210 6.71 6.66 6.95
C LEU A 210 7.07 5.96 5.64
N LEU A 211 6.23 5.00 5.25
CA LEU A 211 6.38 4.22 4.02
C LEU A 211 5.15 4.43 3.14
N LEU A 212 5.35 4.81 1.88
CA LEU A 212 4.27 4.91 0.89
C LEU A 212 4.34 3.76 -0.10
N THR A 213 3.19 3.23 -0.48
CA THR A 213 3.00 2.30 -1.59
C THR A 213 1.78 2.70 -2.42
N GLY A 214 1.46 1.94 -3.45
CA GLY A 214 0.31 2.19 -4.30
C GLY A 214 0.66 2.91 -5.61
N GLY A 215 -0.33 3.01 -6.51
CA GLY A 215 -0.13 3.57 -7.84
C GLY A 215 0.08 5.09 -7.83
N ASP A 216 -0.57 5.77 -6.89
CA ASP A 216 -0.50 7.23 -6.73
C ASP A 216 0.59 7.63 -5.72
N ALA A 217 1.38 6.69 -5.20
CA ALA A 217 2.37 6.93 -4.15
C ALA A 217 3.37 8.02 -4.52
N ARG A 218 3.88 7.99 -5.76
CA ARG A 218 4.85 8.97 -6.28
C ARG A 218 4.25 10.36 -6.43
N VAL A 219 2.94 10.46 -6.68
CA VAL A 219 2.22 11.74 -6.73
C VAL A 219 2.08 12.26 -5.31
N VAL A 220 1.50 11.46 -4.41
CA VAL A 220 1.24 11.84 -3.01
C VAL A 220 2.53 12.17 -2.26
N SER A 221 3.62 11.44 -2.50
CA SER A 221 4.92 11.63 -1.84
C SER A 221 5.45 13.05 -1.98
N ARG A 222 5.15 13.73 -3.10
CA ARG A 222 5.60 15.10 -3.36
C ARG A 222 5.02 16.12 -2.37
N GLY A 223 3.89 15.83 -1.74
CA GLY A 223 3.25 16.69 -0.74
C GLY A 223 3.37 16.17 0.69
N VAL A 224 4.02 15.02 0.91
CA VAL A 224 4.26 14.50 2.26
C VAL A 224 5.44 15.22 2.88
N GLN A 225 5.22 15.81 4.06
CA GLN A 225 6.20 16.65 4.75
C GLN A 225 7.19 15.86 5.61
N ALA A 226 6.74 14.74 6.20
CA ALA A 226 7.60 13.86 6.98
C ALA A 226 8.60 13.12 6.06
N PRO A 227 9.84 12.87 6.50
CA PRO A 227 10.75 11.98 5.77
C PRO A 227 10.11 10.62 5.55
N HIS A 228 10.18 10.13 4.32
CA HIS A 228 9.48 8.93 3.91
C HIS A 228 10.23 8.20 2.82
N ALA A 229 9.88 6.92 2.62
CA ALA A 229 10.34 6.14 1.48
C ALA A 229 9.15 5.58 0.70
N VAL A 230 9.29 5.51 -0.62
CA VAL A 230 8.30 4.88 -1.50
C VAL A 230 8.73 3.45 -1.77
N TRP A 231 7.87 2.48 -1.40
CA TRP A 231 8.05 1.06 -1.63
C TRP A 231 6.89 0.50 -2.45
N PRO A 232 6.98 0.48 -3.79
CA PRO A 232 5.88 0.02 -4.66
C PRO A 232 5.46 -1.43 -4.43
N ASP A 233 6.37 -2.25 -3.91
CA ASP A 233 6.20 -3.69 -3.71
C ASP A 233 5.86 -4.06 -2.24
N MET A 234 5.48 -3.08 -1.40
CA MET A 234 5.30 -3.25 0.05
C MET A 234 4.31 -4.35 0.44
N VAL A 235 3.13 -4.41 -0.20
CA VAL A 235 2.14 -5.49 0.06
C VAL A 235 2.75 -6.86 -0.20
N TYR A 236 3.53 -6.99 -1.27
CA TYR A 236 4.21 -8.24 -1.57
C TYR A 236 5.35 -8.54 -0.59
N GLY A 237 6.03 -7.51 -0.06
CA GLY A 237 6.98 -7.68 1.06
C GLY A 237 6.32 -8.30 2.29
N GLY A 238 5.04 -8.00 2.56
CA GLY A 238 4.28 -8.64 3.63
C GLY A 238 4.00 -10.12 3.33
N LEU A 239 3.66 -10.44 2.07
CA LEU A 239 3.51 -11.83 1.62
C LEU A 239 4.82 -12.62 1.74
N GLU A 240 5.95 -12.00 1.41
CA GLU A 240 7.28 -12.61 1.57
C GLU A 240 7.60 -12.91 3.02
N ALA A 241 7.32 -11.97 3.92
CA ALA A 241 7.59 -12.17 5.33
C ALA A 241 6.69 -13.25 5.93
N CYS A 242 5.41 -13.32 5.52
CA CYS A 242 4.46 -14.34 6.01
C CYS A 242 4.73 -15.73 5.42
N PHE A 243 5.14 -15.79 4.16
CA PHE A 243 5.34 -17.03 3.41
C PHE A 243 6.70 -16.98 2.70
N PRO A 244 7.82 -17.15 3.44
CA PRO A 244 9.16 -17.04 2.88
C PRO A 244 9.51 -18.31 2.10
N LEU A 245 9.69 -18.16 0.79
CA LEU A 245 9.97 -19.24 -0.15
C LEU A 245 11.44 -19.26 -0.57
N THR A 246 12.13 -18.12 -0.59
CA THR A 246 13.55 -18.05 -0.93
C THR A 246 14.47 -17.98 0.30
N ALA A 247 15.77 -18.24 0.11
CA ALA A 247 16.76 -18.08 1.18
C ALA A 247 16.91 -16.62 1.62
N SER A 248 16.71 -15.67 0.71
CA SER A 248 16.76 -14.23 1.02
C SER A 248 15.58 -13.81 1.91
N GLU A 249 14.38 -14.28 1.57
CA GLU A 249 13.16 -14.00 2.33
C GLU A 249 13.25 -14.60 3.75
N ARG A 250 13.75 -15.83 3.88
CA ARG A 250 14.01 -16.47 5.19
C ARG A 250 15.05 -15.73 6.05
N ALA A 251 15.94 -14.97 5.42
CA ALA A 251 16.92 -14.12 6.09
C ALA A 251 16.38 -12.70 6.39
N GLY A 252 15.07 -12.46 6.19
CA GLY A 252 14.42 -11.18 6.46
C GLY A 252 14.66 -10.10 5.39
N ARG A 253 15.24 -10.45 4.24
CA ARG A 253 15.47 -9.49 3.15
C ARG A 253 14.31 -9.49 2.18
N LEU A 254 13.52 -8.41 2.25
CA LEU A 254 12.31 -8.22 1.44
C LEU A 254 12.63 -7.54 0.10
N SER A 255 12.09 -8.07 -1.00
CA SER A 255 12.42 -7.59 -2.34
C SER A 255 11.86 -6.20 -2.62
N GLY A 256 12.70 -5.32 -3.14
CA GLY A 256 12.35 -3.93 -3.46
C GLY A 256 12.23 -3.02 -2.24
N ALA A 257 12.56 -3.49 -1.04
CA ALA A 257 12.57 -2.66 0.17
C ALA A 257 13.53 -1.48 -0.01
N PRO A 258 13.07 -0.24 0.25
CA PRO A 258 13.90 0.96 0.10
C PRO A 258 14.78 1.17 1.33
N GLU A 259 15.78 2.04 1.19
CA GLU A 259 16.36 2.71 2.34
C GLU A 259 15.31 3.63 2.97
N VAL A 260 15.11 3.52 4.28
CA VAL A 260 14.09 4.29 4.99
C VAL A 260 14.77 5.42 5.76
N PRO A 261 14.42 6.69 5.50
CA PRO A 261 15.01 7.81 6.23
C PRO A 261 14.58 7.78 7.71
N ALA A 262 15.44 8.32 8.57
CA ALA A 262 15.11 8.46 9.99
C ALA A 262 13.89 9.38 10.18
N PRO A 263 13.01 9.08 11.15
CA PRO A 263 11.87 9.95 11.47
C PRO A 263 12.32 11.34 11.91
N VAL A 264 11.47 12.35 11.68
CA VAL A 264 11.68 13.68 12.26
C VAL A 264 11.55 13.66 13.78
N ALA A 265 12.30 14.54 14.46
CA ALA A 265 12.15 14.76 15.89
C ALA A 265 10.71 15.18 16.25
N MET A 266 10.23 14.73 17.42
CA MET A 266 8.90 15.04 17.94
C MET A 266 8.59 16.54 17.97
N GLU A 267 9.58 17.38 18.26
CA GLU A 267 9.46 18.84 18.26
C GLU A 267 8.99 19.39 16.91
N LYS A 268 9.47 18.81 15.80
CA LYS A 268 9.04 19.20 14.45
C LYS A 268 7.61 18.76 14.15
N ILE A 269 7.22 17.57 14.63
CA ILE A 269 5.85 17.06 14.51
C ILE A 269 4.89 18.00 15.26
N ARG A 270 5.22 18.37 16.50
CA ARG A 270 4.47 19.33 17.33
C ARG A 270 4.37 20.70 16.69
N ALA A 271 5.47 21.20 16.13
CA ALA A 271 5.47 22.49 15.44
C ALA A 271 4.52 22.51 14.23
N ALA A 272 4.47 21.41 13.46
CA ALA A 272 3.53 21.27 12.34
C ALA A 272 2.06 21.31 12.80
N LEU A 273 1.75 20.74 13.97
CA LEU A 273 0.40 20.78 14.56
C LEU A 273 0.05 22.16 15.15
N ALA A 274 0.99 22.82 15.80
CA ALA A 274 0.78 24.11 16.48
C ALA A 274 0.36 25.22 15.50
N PHE A 275 0.85 25.18 14.27
CA PHE A 275 0.43 26.10 13.21
C PHE A 275 -1.05 25.95 12.80
N SER A 276 -1.67 24.81 13.13
CA SER A 276 -3.08 24.53 12.83
C SER A 276 -4.04 24.93 13.96
N MET A 277 -3.57 25.13 15.20
CA MET A 277 -4.39 25.43 16.38
C MET A 277 -4.49 26.93 16.72
N LEU A 278 -3.81 27.79 15.96
CA LEU A 278 -3.84 29.25 16.09
C LEU A 278 -4.93 29.91 15.22
N LEU A 279 -5.83 29.12 14.62
CA LEU A 279 -7.04 29.54 13.91
C LEU A 279 -8.28 29.01 14.66
#